data_AF-A0A7Z9ZI32-F1
#
_entry.id   AF-A0A7Z9ZI32-F1
#
_cell.length_a   1.000
_cell.length_b   1.000
_cell.length_c   1.000
_cell.angle_alpha   90.00
_cell.angle_beta   90.00
_cell.angle_gamma   90.00
#
_symmetry.space_group_name_H-M   'P 1'
#
loop_
_entity.id
_entity.type
_entity.pdbx_description
1 polymer ?
#
loop_
_entity_poly.entity_id
_entity_poly.type
_entity_poly.pdbx_seq_one_letter_code
_entity_poly.pdbx_strand_id
1 'polypeptide(L)'
;MVKQWIPFLVAALLILGGLYLLMVTLGYVEAIGPLPWALLSGLGGLAFLAVYLQDRREWWPLIPGAALLSLSLTILLGMAGLPSGAAGSVLFLGIALAFLPIYLADRRENWWVVIPAGALVTLGIVVLLSDLVAGGFVGGLFLLGLAAVFAVLYFMEIEGRRRNWWAIIPAGVLTVLAAMAILGEVVEGGVLDAFFFLGLAAVFGLLYLIRGKERELAWAKFPALGLAAFGLFVLAVTSAGRLVRFWPLLLILAGLIAIWRGWRGR
;
A
#
# COMPACT_ATOMS: atom_id res chain seq x y z
N MET A 1 17.26 -15.55 34.25
CA MET A 1 17.58 -16.88 33.66
C MET A 1 16.63 -17.28 32.52
N VAL A 2 15.29 -17.15 32.63
CA VAL A 2 14.34 -17.56 31.55
C VAL A 2 14.60 -16.87 30.19
N LYS A 3 15.01 -15.60 30.20
CA LYS A 3 15.26 -14.81 28.96
C LYS A 3 16.45 -15.30 28.12
N GLN A 4 17.39 -16.06 28.70
CA GLN A 4 18.60 -16.53 28.00
C GLN A 4 18.37 -17.79 27.15
N TRP A 5 17.32 -18.57 27.41
CA TRP A 5 17.02 -19.81 26.69
C TRP A 5 16.16 -19.60 25.44
N ILE A 6 15.46 -18.47 25.36
CA ILE A 6 14.56 -18.14 24.23
C ILE A 6 15.31 -18.20 22.88
N PRO A 7 16.51 -17.61 22.72
CA PRO A 7 17.23 -17.67 21.44
C PRO A 7 17.58 -19.10 21.03
N PHE A 8 17.94 -19.96 21.99
CA PHE A 8 18.27 -21.36 21.72
C PHE A 8 17.04 -22.17 21.33
N LEU A 9 15.89 -21.95 21.98
CA LEU A 9 14.64 -22.59 21.61
C LEU A 9 14.17 -22.16 20.21
N VAL A 10 14.27 -20.86 19.90
CA VAL A 10 13.96 -20.34 18.57
C VAL A 10 14.90 -20.92 17.52
N ALA A 11 16.21 -20.97 17.79
CA ALA A 11 17.19 -21.57 16.88
C ALA A 11 16.89 -23.06 16.66
N ALA A 12 16.60 -23.82 17.71
CA ALA A 12 16.24 -25.23 17.60
C ALA A 12 14.95 -25.42 16.77
N LEU A 13 13.91 -24.62 17.02
CA LEU A 13 12.67 -24.63 16.23
C LEU A 13 12.91 -24.31 14.76
N LEU A 14 13.73 -23.30 14.46
CA LEU A 14 14.07 -22.91 13.10
C LEU A 14 14.89 -23.99 12.38
N ILE A 15 15.85 -24.61 13.05
CA ILE A 15 16.65 -25.71 12.49
C ILE A 15 15.75 -26.92 12.20
N LEU A 16 14.95 -27.34 13.17
CA LEU A 16 14.04 -28.48 13.01
C LEU A 16 12.98 -28.23 11.94
N GLY A 17 12.39 -27.03 11.93
CA GLY A 17 11.44 -26.61 10.90
C GLY A 17 12.08 -26.56 9.51
N GLY A 18 13.29 -26.02 9.41
CA GLY A 18 14.05 -25.98 8.16
C GLY A 18 14.41 -27.38 7.64
N LEU A 19 14.85 -28.29 8.52
CA LEU A 19 15.12 -29.68 8.18
C LEU A 19 13.84 -30.40 7.71
N TYR A 20 12.71 -30.20 8.40
CA TYR A 20 11.42 -30.73 7.98
C TYR A 20 11.03 -30.23 6.58
N LEU A 21 11.10 -28.92 6.34
CA LEU A 21 10.79 -28.32 5.04
C LEU A 21 11.74 -28.82 3.93
N LEU A 22 13.02 -29.04 4.25
CA LEU A 22 13.99 -29.62 3.31
C LEU A 22 13.62 -31.07 2.98
N MET A 23 13.26 -31.89 3.96
CA MET A 23 12.83 -33.27 3.75
C MET A 23 11.56 -33.35 2.90
N VAL A 24 10.60 -32.43 3.12
CA VAL A 24 9.41 -32.30 2.27
C VAL A 24 9.79 -31.93 0.83
N THR A 25 10.68 -30.96 0.66
CA THR A 25 11.13 -30.49 -0.66
C THR A 25 11.87 -31.58 -1.44
N LEU A 26 12.66 -32.41 -0.75
CA LEU A 26 13.39 -33.54 -1.34
C LEU A 26 12.50 -34.78 -1.56
N GLY A 27 11.22 -34.75 -1.16
CA GLY A 27 10.29 -35.86 -1.32
C GLY A 27 10.49 -37.01 -0.34
N TYR A 28 11.25 -36.80 0.75
CA TYR A 28 11.45 -37.82 1.79
C TYR A 28 10.26 -37.95 2.73
N VAL A 29 9.48 -36.88 2.89
CA VAL A 29 8.31 -36.83 3.79
C VAL A 29 7.19 -36.06 3.11
N GLU A 30 5.95 -36.50 3.28
CA GLU A 30 4.78 -35.74 2.81
C GLU A 30 4.55 -34.48 3.65
N ALA A 31 4.08 -33.42 3.02
CA ALA A 31 3.72 -32.19 3.72
C ALA A 31 2.54 -32.45 4.66
N ILE A 32 2.58 -31.88 5.86
CA ILE A 32 1.42 -31.85 6.75
C ILE A 32 0.28 -31.14 6.00
N GLY A 33 -0.87 -31.81 5.92
CA GLY A 33 -2.04 -31.28 5.22
C GLY A 33 -2.52 -29.93 5.80
N PRO A 34 -3.47 -29.26 5.11
CA PRO A 34 -3.94 -27.93 5.49
C PRO A 34 -4.73 -27.88 6.81
N LEU A 35 -5.37 -28.99 7.21
CA LEU A 35 -6.30 -29.00 8.35
C LEU A 35 -5.64 -28.65 9.70
N PRO A 36 -4.48 -29.23 10.09
CA PRO A 36 -3.76 -28.80 11.29
C PRO A 36 -3.45 -27.30 11.34
N TRP A 37 -3.08 -26.71 10.20
CA TRP A 37 -2.81 -25.26 10.12
C TRP A 37 -4.07 -24.42 10.28
N ALA A 38 -5.20 -24.88 9.72
CA ALA A 38 -6.49 -24.23 9.91
C ALA A 38 -6.92 -24.27 11.38
N LEU A 39 -6.79 -25.43 12.04
CA LEU A 39 -7.15 -25.61 13.46
C LEU A 39 -6.24 -24.79 14.38
N LEU A 40 -4.92 -24.83 14.16
CA LEU A 40 -3.96 -24.06 14.94
C LEU A 40 -4.23 -22.56 14.83
N SER A 41 -4.45 -22.06 13.61
CA SER A 41 -4.77 -20.66 13.38
C SER A 41 -6.13 -20.30 13.98
N GLY A 42 -7.14 -21.14 13.84
CA GLY A 42 -8.47 -20.92 14.41
C GLY A 42 -8.43 -20.81 15.93
N LEU A 43 -7.76 -21.76 16.60
CA LEU A 43 -7.59 -21.75 18.06
C LEU A 43 -6.77 -20.54 18.53
N GLY A 44 -5.69 -20.19 17.83
CA GLY A 44 -4.91 -18.98 18.13
C GLY A 44 -5.74 -17.71 17.99
N GLY A 45 -6.56 -17.62 16.95
CA GLY A 45 -7.48 -16.50 16.72
C GLY A 45 -8.55 -16.38 17.82
N LEU A 46 -9.14 -17.50 18.22
CA LEU A 46 -10.09 -17.56 19.35
C LEU A 46 -9.42 -17.16 20.67
N ALA A 47 -8.16 -17.52 20.89
CA ALA A 47 -7.42 -17.12 22.10
C ALA A 47 -7.24 -15.59 22.16
N PHE A 48 -6.85 -14.93 21.07
CA PHE A 48 -6.78 -13.47 21.03
C PHE A 48 -8.16 -12.81 21.20
N LEU A 49 -9.21 -13.37 20.60
CA LEU A 49 -10.57 -12.87 20.81
C LEU A 49 -11.00 -13.00 22.27
N ALA A 50 -10.62 -14.09 22.95
CA ALA A 50 -10.86 -14.27 24.38
C ALA A 50 -10.13 -13.20 25.22
N VAL A 51 -8.89 -12.84 24.87
CA VAL A 51 -8.14 -11.74 25.51
C VAL A 51 -8.89 -10.41 25.34
N TYR A 52 -9.38 -10.10 24.15
CA TYR A 52 -10.19 -8.89 23.91
C TYR A 52 -11.49 -8.88 24.73
N LEU A 53 -12.13 -10.04 24.89
CA LEU A 53 -13.37 -10.16 25.67
C LEU A 53 -13.14 -10.00 27.18
N GLN A 54 -11.93 -10.26 27.68
CA GLN A 54 -11.55 -10.03 29.08
C GLN A 54 -11.38 -8.54 29.40
N ASP A 55 -10.74 -7.78 28.51
CA ASP A 55 -10.65 -6.32 28.62
C ASP A 55 -10.84 -5.65 27.26
N ARG A 56 -12.05 -5.12 27.04
CA ARG A 56 -12.40 -4.45 25.77
C ARG A 56 -11.70 -3.12 25.56
N ARG A 57 -10.98 -2.60 26.57
CA ARG A 57 -10.13 -1.41 26.43
C ARG A 57 -8.87 -1.73 25.64
N GLU A 58 -8.39 -2.96 25.73
CA GLU A 58 -7.25 -3.48 24.97
C GLU A 58 -7.71 -3.89 23.57
N TRP A 59 -7.69 -2.97 22.62
CA TRP A 59 -8.17 -3.22 21.25
C TRP A 59 -7.21 -4.06 20.39
N TRP A 60 -5.92 -4.08 20.74
CA TRP A 60 -4.88 -4.72 19.93
C TRP A 60 -5.12 -6.21 19.62
N PRO A 61 -5.72 -7.07 20.49
CA PRO A 61 -5.92 -8.49 20.19
C PRO A 61 -6.89 -8.74 19.04
N LEU A 62 -7.76 -7.77 18.71
CA LEU A 62 -8.71 -7.89 17.59
C LEU A 62 -7.99 -8.13 16.26
N ILE A 63 -6.86 -7.45 16.03
CA ILE A 63 -6.13 -7.51 14.77
C ILE A 63 -5.49 -8.89 14.54
N PRO A 64 -4.62 -9.43 15.42
CA PRO A 64 -4.08 -10.78 15.27
C PRO A 64 -5.17 -11.85 15.41
N GLY A 65 -6.19 -11.62 16.25
CA GLY A 65 -7.34 -12.52 16.38
C GLY A 65 -8.09 -12.69 15.06
N ALA A 66 -8.48 -11.58 14.43
CA ALA A 66 -9.15 -11.62 13.13
C ALA A 66 -8.23 -12.14 12.03
N ALA A 67 -6.93 -11.81 12.02
CA ALA A 67 -5.99 -12.35 11.05
C ALA A 67 -5.93 -13.88 11.11
N LEU A 68 -5.80 -14.45 12.30
CA LEU A 68 -5.73 -15.89 12.49
C LEU A 68 -7.06 -16.60 12.22
N LEU A 69 -8.19 -16.01 12.62
CA LEU A 69 -9.52 -16.54 12.28
C LEU A 69 -9.79 -16.50 10.78
N SER A 70 -9.43 -15.40 10.12
CA SER A 70 -9.63 -15.23 8.67
C SER A 70 -8.69 -16.14 7.88
N LEU A 71 -7.47 -16.38 8.37
CA LEU A 71 -6.54 -17.36 7.81
C LEU A 71 -7.10 -18.79 7.95
N SER A 72 -7.59 -19.16 9.13
CA SER A 72 -8.26 -20.44 9.36
C SER A 72 -9.41 -20.64 8.38
N LEU A 73 -10.28 -19.63 8.23
CA LEU A 73 -11.40 -19.67 7.31
C LEU A 73 -10.95 -19.76 5.85
N THR A 74 -9.92 -19.00 5.46
CA THR A 74 -9.33 -19.06 4.11
C THR A 74 -8.86 -20.47 3.76
N ILE A 75 -8.17 -21.14 4.69
CA ILE A 75 -7.70 -22.52 4.49
C ILE A 75 -8.89 -23.48 4.36
N LEU A 76 -9.88 -23.38 5.25
CA LEU A 76 -11.07 -24.24 5.20
C LEU A 76 -11.88 -24.06 3.92
N LEU A 77 -12.02 -22.83 3.42
CA LEU A 77 -12.68 -22.53 2.15
C LEU A 77 -11.90 -23.08 0.95
N GLY A 78 -10.56 -22.99 0.98
CA GLY A 78 -9.72 -23.62 -0.03
C GLY A 78 -9.88 -25.15 -0.04
N MET A 79 -9.97 -25.78 1.15
CA MET A 79 -10.27 -27.22 1.26
C MET A 79 -11.67 -27.57 0.76
N ALA A 80 -12.64 -26.65 0.88
CA ALA A 80 -13.99 -26.80 0.36
C ALA A 80 -14.08 -26.58 -1.17
N GLY A 81 -12.97 -26.28 -1.83
CA GLY A 81 -12.90 -26.12 -3.29
C GLY A 81 -13.28 -24.73 -3.79
N LEU A 82 -13.29 -23.70 -2.93
CA LEU A 82 -13.47 -22.33 -3.41
C LEU A 82 -12.29 -21.89 -4.28
N PRO A 83 -12.53 -21.05 -5.31
CA PRO A 83 -11.46 -20.43 -6.09
C PRO A 83 -10.48 -19.68 -5.18
N SER A 84 -9.19 -19.68 -5.56
CA SER A 84 -8.11 -19.07 -4.78
C SER A 84 -8.33 -17.58 -4.52
N GLY A 85 -8.85 -16.82 -5.49
CA GLY A 85 -9.17 -15.41 -5.29
C GLY A 85 -10.29 -15.21 -4.28
N ALA A 86 -11.36 -16.02 -4.36
CA ALA A 86 -12.47 -15.95 -3.42
C ALA A 86 -12.03 -16.33 -1.99
N ALA A 87 -11.33 -17.45 -1.82
CA ALA A 87 -10.82 -17.88 -0.52
C ALA A 87 -9.81 -16.85 0.05
N GLY A 88 -8.86 -16.38 -0.76
CA GLY A 88 -7.85 -15.41 -0.35
C GLY A 88 -8.42 -14.04 0.04
N SER A 89 -9.52 -13.61 -0.59
CA SER A 89 -10.19 -12.34 -0.25
C SER A 89 -10.69 -12.31 1.19
N VAL A 90 -11.10 -13.47 1.73
CA VAL A 90 -11.63 -13.61 3.09
C VAL A 90 -10.59 -13.26 4.13
N LEU A 91 -9.31 -13.58 3.89
CA LEU A 91 -8.21 -13.18 4.77
C LEU A 91 -8.19 -11.66 4.97
N PHE A 92 -8.15 -10.91 3.88
CA PHE A 92 -8.01 -9.45 3.94
C PHE A 92 -9.29 -8.77 4.44
N LEU A 93 -10.46 -9.19 3.95
CA LEU A 93 -11.75 -8.64 4.39
C LEU A 93 -12.01 -8.94 5.87
N GLY A 94 -11.67 -10.14 6.34
CA GLY A 94 -11.82 -10.50 7.74
C GLY A 94 -10.89 -9.71 8.67
N ILE A 95 -9.65 -9.43 8.26
CA ILE A 95 -8.77 -8.50 9.01
C ILE A 95 -9.35 -7.08 8.96
N ALA A 96 -9.86 -6.63 7.81
CA ALA A 96 -10.49 -5.32 7.70
C ALA A 96 -11.68 -5.16 8.67
N LEU A 97 -12.43 -6.23 8.92
CA LEU A 97 -13.54 -6.22 9.89
C LEU A 97 -13.09 -6.01 11.33
N ALA A 98 -11.88 -6.44 11.73
CA ALA A 98 -11.37 -6.20 13.09
C ALA A 98 -11.20 -4.71 13.41
N PHE A 99 -11.03 -3.87 12.39
CA PHE A 99 -10.88 -2.44 12.54
C PHE A 99 -12.21 -1.72 12.83
N LEU A 100 -13.35 -2.31 12.48
CA LEU A 100 -14.66 -1.73 12.73
C LEU A 100 -14.93 -1.47 14.24
N PRO A 101 -14.82 -2.45 15.15
CA PRO A 101 -14.99 -2.20 16.59
C PRO A 101 -13.98 -1.19 17.15
N ILE A 102 -12.74 -1.15 16.61
CA ILE A 102 -11.72 -0.15 17.02
C ILE A 102 -12.16 1.26 16.65
N TYR A 103 -12.65 1.45 15.42
CA TYR A 103 -13.17 2.73 14.96
C TYR A 103 -14.43 3.16 15.73
N LEU A 104 -15.32 2.22 16.05
CA LEU A 104 -16.55 2.51 16.79
C LEU A 104 -16.31 2.83 18.27
N ALA A 105 -15.21 2.36 18.87
CA ALA A 105 -14.88 2.62 20.27
C ALA A 105 -14.61 4.11 20.52
N ASP A 106 -13.84 4.75 19.64
CA ASP A 106 -13.66 6.22 19.64
C ASP A 106 -13.39 6.71 18.22
N ARG A 107 -14.41 7.22 17.54
CA ARG A 107 -14.27 7.69 16.15
C ARG A 107 -13.35 8.90 16.00
N ARG A 108 -13.20 9.70 17.06
CA ARG A 108 -12.41 10.94 17.03
C ARG A 108 -10.94 10.63 17.20
N GLU A 109 -10.59 9.71 18.08
CA GLU A 109 -9.21 9.29 18.30
C GLU A 109 -8.76 8.22 17.28
N ASN A 110 -9.65 7.29 16.91
CA ASN A 110 -9.33 6.14 16.05
C ASN A 110 -9.65 6.35 14.57
N TRP A 111 -9.69 7.59 14.07
CA TRP A 111 -9.91 7.89 12.65
C TRP A 111 -8.85 7.22 11.74
N TRP A 112 -7.63 7.05 12.26
CA TRP A 112 -6.50 6.46 11.54
C TRP A 112 -6.79 5.06 11.03
N VAL A 113 -7.69 4.32 11.71
CA VAL A 113 -8.12 2.96 11.40
C VAL A 113 -8.72 2.81 10.00
N VAL A 114 -9.30 3.88 9.45
CA VAL A 114 -9.86 3.88 8.10
C VAL A 114 -8.79 3.60 7.04
N ILE A 115 -7.54 3.99 7.29
CA ILE A 115 -6.43 3.75 6.35
C ILE A 115 -6.11 2.26 6.23
N PRO A 116 -5.71 1.53 7.29
CA PRO A 116 -5.41 0.10 7.19
C PRO A 116 -6.65 -0.72 6.83
N ALA A 117 -7.82 -0.38 7.37
CA ALA A 117 -9.07 -1.07 7.02
C ALA A 117 -9.39 -0.91 5.54
N GLY A 118 -9.35 0.31 5.01
CA GLY A 118 -9.60 0.59 3.60
C GLY A 118 -8.58 -0.06 2.67
N ALA A 119 -7.31 -0.11 3.07
CA ALA A 119 -6.27 -0.81 2.33
C ALA A 119 -6.53 -2.32 2.26
N LEU A 120 -6.93 -2.93 3.37
CA LEU A 120 -7.29 -4.36 3.41
C LEU A 120 -8.59 -4.67 2.65
N VAL A 121 -9.59 -3.78 2.71
CA VAL A 121 -10.79 -3.89 1.85
C VAL A 121 -10.38 -3.85 0.38
N THR A 122 -9.51 -2.92 0.01
CA THR A 122 -9.02 -2.82 -1.36
C THR A 122 -8.27 -4.09 -1.78
N LEU A 123 -7.36 -4.61 -0.94
CA LEU A 123 -6.69 -5.88 -1.20
C LEU A 123 -7.67 -7.05 -1.33
N GLY A 124 -8.65 -7.14 -0.45
CA GLY A 124 -9.67 -8.18 -0.49
C GLY A 124 -10.47 -8.15 -1.80
N ILE A 125 -10.89 -6.97 -2.24
CA ILE A 125 -11.59 -6.81 -3.53
C ILE A 125 -10.68 -7.16 -4.70
N VAL A 126 -9.42 -6.71 -4.69
CA VAL A 126 -8.46 -6.98 -5.77
C VAL A 126 -8.15 -8.47 -5.88
N VAL A 127 -7.98 -9.15 -4.74
CA VAL A 127 -7.76 -10.61 -4.70
C VAL A 127 -9.02 -11.37 -5.11
N LEU A 128 -10.21 -10.89 -4.77
CA LEU A 128 -11.46 -11.48 -5.25
C LEU A 128 -11.59 -11.38 -6.79
N LEU A 129 -11.15 -10.26 -7.37
CA LEU A 129 -11.22 -9.99 -8.79
C LEU A 129 -9.99 -10.47 -9.59
N SER A 130 -8.95 -11.00 -8.92
CA SER A 130 -7.69 -11.34 -9.58
C SER A 130 -7.85 -12.40 -10.67
N ASP A 131 -8.81 -13.29 -10.50
CA ASP A 131 -9.09 -14.37 -11.45
C ASP A 131 -9.88 -13.86 -12.68
N LEU A 132 -10.40 -12.63 -12.63
CA LEU A 132 -11.22 -11.99 -13.67
C LEU A 132 -10.50 -10.87 -14.43
N VAL A 133 -9.37 -10.40 -13.92
CA VAL A 133 -8.69 -9.19 -14.41
C VAL A 133 -7.23 -9.51 -14.76
N ALA A 134 -6.76 -9.04 -15.92
CA ALA A 134 -5.37 -9.22 -16.33
C ALA A 134 -4.38 -8.52 -15.38
N GLY A 135 -3.19 -9.11 -15.21
CA GLY A 135 -2.25 -8.78 -14.13
C GLY A 135 -1.85 -7.30 -14.02
N GLY A 136 -1.69 -6.59 -15.13
CA GLY A 136 -1.36 -5.16 -15.09
C GLY A 136 -2.46 -4.27 -14.50
N PHE A 137 -3.73 -4.61 -14.78
CA PHE A 137 -4.88 -3.88 -14.25
C PHE A 137 -5.11 -4.15 -12.76
N VAL A 138 -4.67 -5.30 -12.24
CA VAL A 138 -4.74 -5.64 -10.81
C VAL A 138 -3.97 -4.62 -9.97
N GLY A 139 -2.76 -4.25 -10.39
CA GLY A 139 -1.95 -3.22 -9.72
C GLY A 139 -2.62 -1.85 -9.75
N GLY A 140 -3.19 -1.47 -10.92
CA GLY A 140 -3.93 -0.22 -11.08
C GLY A 140 -5.19 -0.15 -10.19
N LEU A 141 -5.98 -1.22 -10.13
CA LEU A 141 -7.16 -1.31 -9.28
C LEU A 141 -6.81 -1.19 -7.79
N PHE A 142 -5.72 -1.83 -7.36
CA PHE A 142 -5.22 -1.70 -6.00
C PHE A 142 -4.85 -0.26 -5.65
N LEU A 143 -4.08 0.41 -6.50
CA LEU A 143 -3.69 1.80 -6.30
C LEU A 143 -4.91 2.74 -6.31
N LEU A 144 -5.89 2.49 -7.18
CA LEU A 144 -7.11 3.27 -7.25
C LEU A 144 -7.98 3.11 -5.99
N GLY A 145 -8.09 1.90 -5.46
CA GLY A 145 -8.80 1.67 -4.20
C GLY A 145 -8.11 2.36 -3.02
N LEU A 146 -6.77 2.33 -2.95
CA LEU A 146 -6.03 3.14 -1.96
C LEU A 146 -6.27 4.63 -2.15
N ALA A 147 -6.31 5.13 -3.38
CA ALA A 147 -6.64 6.53 -3.66
C ALA A 147 -8.04 6.88 -3.13
N ALA A 148 -9.01 5.98 -3.29
CA ALA A 148 -10.36 6.14 -2.76
C ALA A 148 -10.39 6.21 -1.23
N VAL A 149 -9.54 5.46 -0.53
CA VAL A 149 -9.42 5.54 0.95
C VAL A 149 -9.01 6.95 1.38
N PHE A 150 -8.00 7.54 0.73
CA PHE A 150 -7.59 8.92 1.03
C PHE A 150 -8.61 9.96 0.57
N ALA A 151 -9.34 9.70 -0.53
CA ALA A 151 -10.46 10.54 -0.93
C ALA A 151 -11.58 10.54 0.13
N VAL A 152 -11.88 9.40 0.76
CA VAL A 152 -12.80 9.33 1.90
C VAL A 152 -12.27 10.16 3.07
N LEU A 153 -10.98 10.02 3.42
CA LEU A 153 -10.36 10.80 4.50
C LEU A 153 -10.41 12.31 4.26
N TYR A 154 -10.35 12.76 3.01
CA TYR A 154 -10.51 14.17 2.68
C TYR A 154 -11.87 14.69 3.17
N PHE A 155 -12.96 13.93 3.00
CA PHE A 155 -14.31 14.34 3.40
C PHE A 155 -14.64 14.03 4.86
N MET A 156 -13.92 13.11 5.50
CA MET A 156 -14.11 12.77 6.90
C MET A 156 -13.82 13.95 7.84
N GLU A 157 -14.49 13.93 8.99
CA GLU A 157 -14.22 14.85 10.08
C GLU A 157 -13.08 14.29 10.93
N ILE A 158 -11.93 14.96 10.92
CA ILE A 158 -10.73 14.56 11.68
C ILE A 158 -10.39 15.73 12.60
N GLU A 159 -10.33 15.48 13.92
CA GLU A 159 -10.04 16.50 14.93
C GLU A 159 -10.96 17.75 14.82
N GLY A 160 -12.24 17.55 14.49
CA GLY A 160 -13.21 18.63 14.30
C GLY A 160 -13.04 19.44 13.01
N ARG A 161 -12.14 19.03 12.11
CA ARG A 161 -11.91 19.67 10.81
C ARG A 161 -12.47 18.79 9.70
N ARG A 162 -13.17 19.41 8.75
CA ARG A 162 -13.60 18.78 7.48
C ARG A 162 -12.70 19.24 6.35
N ARG A 163 -12.66 18.48 5.24
CA ARG A 163 -11.84 18.78 4.06
C ARG A 163 -10.35 18.77 4.39
N ASN A 164 -9.85 17.63 4.82
CA ASN A 164 -8.46 17.37 5.21
C ASN A 164 -7.54 17.46 3.99
N TRP A 165 -7.05 18.66 3.70
CA TRP A 165 -6.30 18.95 2.46
C TRP A 165 -5.08 18.04 2.25
N TRP A 166 -4.45 17.58 3.33
CA TRP A 166 -3.28 16.71 3.26
C TRP A 166 -3.60 15.38 2.56
N ALA A 167 -4.84 14.89 2.64
CA ALA A 167 -5.26 13.62 2.03
C ALA A 167 -5.36 13.70 0.50
N ILE A 168 -5.46 14.90 -0.09
CA ILE A 168 -5.45 15.08 -1.54
C ILE A 168 -4.11 14.67 -2.15
N ILE A 169 -2.99 14.88 -1.43
CA ILE A 169 -1.66 14.51 -1.93
C ILE A 169 -1.59 12.99 -2.17
N PRO A 170 -1.76 12.11 -1.16
CA PRO A 170 -1.70 10.67 -1.38
C PRO A 170 -2.81 10.20 -2.32
N ALA A 171 -4.04 10.72 -2.21
CA ALA A 171 -5.13 10.35 -3.13
C ALA A 171 -4.76 10.66 -4.59
N GLY A 172 -4.26 11.86 -4.85
CA GLY A 172 -3.86 12.31 -6.18
C GLY A 172 -2.67 11.52 -6.73
N VAL A 173 -1.62 11.33 -5.92
CA VAL A 173 -0.43 10.55 -6.31
C VAL A 173 -0.82 9.11 -6.66
N LEU A 174 -1.61 8.46 -5.80
CA LEU A 174 -2.09 7.09 -6.04
C LEU A 174 -3.00 7.00 -7.27
N THR A 175 -3.80 8.04 -7.55
CA THR A 175 -4.61 8.11 -8.78
C THR A 175 -3.73 8.20 -10.02
N VAL A 176 -2.66 9.01 -9.99
CA VAL A 176 -1.69 9.11 -11.10
C VAL A 176 -0.98 7.77 -11.30
N LEU A 177 -0.53 7.12 -10.24
CA LEU A 177 0.11 5.81 -10.30
C LEU A 177 -0.85 4.71 -10.79
N ALA A 178 -2.11 4.73 -10.36
CA ALA A 178 -3.14 3.83 -10.85
C ALA A 178 -3.36 4.00 -12.36
N ALA A 179 -3.47 5.25 -12.81
CA ALA A 179 -3.58 5.57 -14.23
C ALA A 179 -2.33 5.12 -15.00
N MET A 180 -1.12 5.28 -14.46
CA MET A 180 0.10 4.77 -15.09
C MET A 180 0.10 3.25 -15.23
N ALA A 181 -0.28 2.52 -14.19
CA ALA A 181 -0.35 1.06 -14.23
C ALA A 181 -1.34 0.58 -15.29
N ILE A 182 -2.50 1.23 -15.40
CA ILE A 182 -3.53 0.89 -16.40
C ILE A 182 -3.10 1.29 -17.82
N LEU A 183 -2.59 2.51 -17.98
CA LEU A 183 -2.15 3.02 -19.28
C LEU A 183 -0.91 2.27 -19.78
N GLY A 184 -0.06 1.78 -18.89
CA GLY A 184 1.13 1.00 -19.24
C GLY A 184 0.82 -0.32 -19.96
N GLU A 185 -0.39 -0.84 -19.84
CA GLU A 185 -0.83 -2.03 -20.57
C GLU A 185 -1.22 -1.74 -22.03
N VAL A 186 -1.47 -0.47 -22.37
CA VAL A 186 -1.95 -0.05 -23.71
C VAL A 186 -1.04 0.97 -24.39
N VAL A 187 -0.16 1.63 -23.65
CA VAL A 187 0.74 2.67 -24.14
C VAL A 187 2.18 2.23 -23.92
N GLU A 188 2.90 2.01 -25.01
CA GLU A 188 4.35 1.73 -24.97
C GLU A 188 5.17 3.03 -25.08
N GLY A 189 6.30 3.09 -24.38
CA GLY A 189 7.33 4.14 -24.53
C GLY A 189 7.33 5.23 -23.45
N GLY A 190 8.26 6.19 -23.58
CA GLY A 190 8.57 7.20 -22.55
C GLY A 190 7.52 8.31 -22.37
N VAL A 191 6.32 8.17 -22.95
CA VAL A 191 5.20 9.10 -22.74
C VAL A 191 4.61 8.93 -21.33
N LEU A 192 4.68 7.72 -20.76
CA LEU A 192 4.25 7.44 -19.39
C LEU A 192 5.07 8.22 -18.35
N ASP A 193 6.36 8.42 -18.61
CA ASP A 193 7.22 9.21 -17.73
C ASP A 193 6.77 10.67 -17.69
N ALA A 194 6.46 11.26 -18.85
CA ALA A 194 5.91 12.61 -18.92
C ALA A 194 4.54 12.68 -18.23
N PHE A 195 3.68 11.68 -18.45
CA PHE A 195 2.37 11.58 -17.81
C PHE A 195 2.49 11.57 -16.28
N PHE A 196 3.46 10.85 -15.71
CA PHE A 196 3.71 10.85 -14.27
C PHE A 196 3.96 12.26 -13.73
N PHE A 197 4.93 12.98 -14.30
CA PHE A 197 5.30 14.31 -13.81
C PHE A 197 4.20 15.33 -14.04
N LEU A 198 3.51 15.29 -15.18
CA LEU A 198 2.37 16.16 -15.46
C LEU A 198 1.18 15.84 -14.56
N GLY A 199 0.93 14.57 -14.27
CA GLY A 199 -0.09 14.13 -13.32
C GLY A 199 0.19 14.65 -11.92
N LEU A 200 1.43 14.52 -11.42
CA LEU A 200 1.84 15.10 -10.14
C LEU A 200 1.73 16.64 -10.13
N ALA A 201 2.10 17.30 -11.23
CA ALA A 201 1.92 18.74 -11.39
C ALA A 201 0.45 19.14 -11.24
N ALA A 202 -0.48 18.35 -11.81
CA ALA A 202 -1.91 18.56 -11.67
C ALA A 202 -2.39 18.37 -10.22
N VAL A 203 -1.86 17.38 -9.48
CA VAL A 203 -2.18 17.19 -8.05
C VAL A 203 -1.80 18.42 -7.22
N PHE A 204 -0.58 18.93 -7.39
CA PHE A 204 -0.16 20.16 -6.69
C PHE A 204 -0.87 21.42 -7.21
N GLY A 205 -1.20 21.47 -8.51
CA GLY A 205 -2.03 22.51 -9.09
C GLY A 205 -3.41 22.56 -8.45
N LEU A 206 -4.05 21.39 -8.24
CA LEU A 206 -5.31 21.28 -7.53
C LEU A 206 -5.19 21.78 -6.09
N LEU A 207 -4.14 21.38 -5.36
CA LEU A 207 -3.85 21.87 -4.00
C LEU A 207 -3.69 23.39 -3.96
N TYR A 208 -3.06 23.97 -4.96
CA TYR A 208 -2.93 25.41 -5.10
C TYR A 208 -4.28 26.10 -5.37
N LEU A 209 -5.15 25.50 -6.19
CA LEU A 209 -6.46 26.05 -6.52
C LEU A 209 -7.44 26.03 -5.32
N ILE A 210 -7.35 25.01 -4.46
CA ILE A 210 -8.20 24.90 -3.26
C ILE A 210 -7.69 25.75 -2.08
N ARG A 211 -6.59 26.50 -2.25
CA ARG A 211 -6.08 27.39 -1.20
C ARG A 211 -7.14 28.42 -0.83
N GLY A 212 -7.19 28.80 0.44
CA GLY A 212 -8.12 29.80 0.96
C GLY A 212 -7.41 30.70 1.97
N LYS A 213 -8.11 31.70 2.51
CA LYS A 213 -7.55 32.61 3.52
C LYS A 213 -7.04 31.89 4.77
N GLU A 214 -7.66 30.77 5.13
CA GLU A 214 -7.27 29.92 6.28
C GLU A 214 -6.27 28.82 5.91
N ARG A 215 -6.00 28.59 4.62
CA ARG A 215 -5.20 27.47 4.12
C ARG A 215 -4.02 28.00 3.33
N GLU A 216 -2.86 28.09 3.98
CA GLU A 216 -1.60 28.49 3.37
C GLU A 216 -1.03 27.41 2.43
N LEU A 217 -1.74 27.14 1.33
CA LEU A 217 -1.33 26.19 0.28
C LEU A 217 -0.64 26.90 -0.90
N ALA A 218 -0.24 28.16 -0.71
CA ALA A 218 0.45 28.94 -1.74
C ALA A 218 1.80 28.33 -2.12
N TRP A 219 2.41 27.52 -1.25
CA TRP A 219 3.64 26.79 -1.52
C TRP A 219 3.47 25.76 -2.65
N ALA A 220 2.27 25.22 -2.86
CA ALA A 220 2.00 24.16 -3.85
C ALA A 220 2.26 24.60 -5.30
N LYS A 221 2.30 25.91 -5.59
CA LYS A 221 2.66 26.43 -6.92
C LYS A 221 4.08 26.07 -7.34
N PHE A 222 5.02 26.02 -6.40
CA PHE A 222 6.43 25.76 -6.70
C PHE A 222 6.64 24.31 -7.20
N PRO A 223 6.20 23.25 -6.48
CA PRO A 223 6.28 21.90 -7.01
C PRO A 223 5.41 21.73 -8.26
N ALA A 224 4.21 22.34 -8.33
CA ALA A 224 3.36 22.25 -9.53
C ALA A 224 4.08 22.76 -10.79
N LEU A 225 4.66 23.97 -10.73
CA LEU A 225 5.39 24.55 -11.86
C LEU A 225 6.67 23.78 -12.21
N GLY A 226 7.42 23.35 -11.19
CA GLY A 226 8.63 22.55 -11.39
C GLY A 226 8.34 21.22 -12.08
N LEU A 227 7.32 20.49 -11.61
CA LEU A 227 6.88 19.22 -12.18
C LEU A 227 6.27 19.40 -13.57
N ALA A 228 5.51 20.49 -13.81
CA ALA A 228 4.96 20.79 -15.12
C ALA A 228 6.08 21.06 -16.14
N ALA A 229 7.05 21.91 -15.78
CA ALA A 229 8.20 22.21 -16.63
C ALA A 229 9.02 20.93 -16.92
N PHE A 230 9.25 20.11 -15.89
CA PHE A 230 9.98 18.85 -16.06
C PHE A 230 9.21 17.83 -16.89
N GLY A 231 7.90 17.67 -16.69
CA GLY A 231 7.06 16.78 -17.49
C GLY A 231 6.99 17.19 -18.96
N LEU A 232 6.88 18.49 -19.24
CA LEU A 232 6.97 19.02 -20.61
C LEU A 232 8.35 18.79 -21.24
N PHE A 233 9.42 18.95 -20.46
CA PHE A 233 10.77 18.63 -20.88
C PHE A 233 10.92 17.15 -21.23
N VAL A 234 10.46 16.24 -20.37
CA VAL A 234 10.48 14.79 -20.62
C VAL A 234 9.70 14.46 -21.90
N LEU A 235 8.52 15.04 -22.10
CA LEU A 235 7.71 14.84 -23.31
C LEU A 235 8.44 15.31 -24.58
N ALA A 236 9.07 16.48 -24.54
CA ALA A 236 9.84 17.04 -25.64
C ALA A 236 11.08 16.18 -25.96
N VAL A 237 11.75 15.64 -24.93
CA VAL A 237 12.92 14.78 -25.10
C VAL A 237 12.51 13.43 -25.69
N THR A 238 11.49 12.77 -25.14
CA THR A 238 11.00 11.47 -25.62
C THR A 238 10.55 11.54 -27.09
N SER A 239 9.89 12.63 -27.49
CA SER A 239 9.48 12.84 -28.89
C SER A 239 10.66 13.15 -29.84
N ALA A 240 11.78 13.63 -29.33
CA ALA A 240 12.95 14.04 -30.12
C ALA A 240 13.94 12.90 -30.45
N GLY A 241 13.60 11.64 -30.17
CA GLY A 241 14.25 10.41 -30.66
C GLY A 241 15.76 10.28 -30.38
N ARG A 242 16.61 10.98 -31.14
CA ARG A 242 18.08 10.94 -31.03
C ARG A 242 18.63 11.82 -29.90
N LEU A 243 17.93 12.88 -29.49
CA LEU A 243 18.37 13.81 -28.45
C LEU A 243 18.33 13.21 -27.03
N VAL A 244 17.51 12.17 -26.81
CA VAL A 244 17.41 11.42 -25.54
C VAL A 244 18.75 10.81 -25.12
N ARG A 245 19.67 10.53 -26.04
CA ARG A 245 20.96 9.93 -25.68
C ARG A 245 21.96 10.93 -25.09
N PHE A 246 21.78 12.22 -25.37
CA PHE A 246 22.78 13.25 -25.10
C PHE A 246 22.38 14.23 -24.00
N TRP A 247 21.14 14.19 -23.49
CA TRP A 247 20.73 15.07 -22.38
C TRP A 247 21.58 14.94 -21.10
N PRO A 248 22.22 13.80 -20.75
CA PRO A 248 23.13 13.76 -19.61
C PRO A 248 24.32 14.73 -19.74
N LEU A 249 24.74 15.07 -20.98
CA LEU A 249 25.78 16.07 -21.21
C LEU A 249 25.33 17.47 -20.79
N LEU A 250 24.04 17.81 -20.92
CA LEU A 250 23.49 19.07 -20.44
C LEU A 250 23.50 19.16 -18.91
N LEU A 251 23.20 18.05 -18.22
CA LEU A 251 23.33 17.99 -16.76
C LEU A 251 24.78 18.14 -16.29
N ILE A 252 25.71 17.48 -16.97
CA ILE A 252 27.15 17.62 -16.69
C ILE A 252 27.58 19.08 -16.89
N LEU A 253 27.18 19.71 -18.00
CA LEU A 253 27.51 21.10 -18.28
C LEU A 253 26.91 22.06 -17.24
N ALA A 254 25.64 21.87 -16.87
CA ALA A 254 24.98 22.65 -15.82
C ALA A 254 25.69 22.50 -14.46
N GLY A 255 26.10 21.28 -14.10
CA GLY A 255 26.89 21.00 -12.90
C GLY A 255 28.25 21.70 -12.91
N LEU A 256 28.97 21.65 -14.04
CA LEU A 256 30.25 22.36 -14.21
C LEU A 256 30.09 23.87 -14.07
N ILE A 257 29.02 24.45 -14.64
CA ILE A 257 28.72 25.89 -14.52
C ILE A 257 28.42 26.27 -13.06
N ALA A 258 27.64 25.45 -12.34
CA ALA A 258 27.31 25.70 -10.94
C ALA A 258 28.57 25.68 -10.06
N ILE A 259 29.46 24.69 -10.26
CA ILE A 259 30.75 24.60 -9.57
C ILE A 259 31.61 25.84 -9.86
N TRP A 260 31.73 26.22 -11.13
CA TRP A 260 32.51 27.37 -11.54
C TRP A 260 32.00 28.69 -10.95
N ARG A 261 30.68 28.88 -10.89
CA ARG A 261 30.06 30.05 -10.24
C ARG A 261 30.27 30.04 -8.72
N GLY A 262 30.17 28.87 -8.08
CA GLY A 262 30.43 28.71 -6.64
C GLY A 262 31.89 28.97 -6.25
N TRP A 263 32.82 28.78 -7.18
CA TRP A 263 34.23 29.13 -7.01
C TRP A 263 34.52 30.63 -7.16
N ARG A 264 33.81 31.33 -8.06
CA ARG A 264 33.98 32.79 -8.27
C ARG A 264 33.24 33.66 -7.24
N GLY A 265 32.32 33.07 -6.47
CA GLY A 265 31.54 33.77 -5.44
C GLY A 265 32.16 33.73 -4.03
N ARG A 266 33.39 33.22 -3.88
CA ARG A 266 34.23 33.36 -2.68
C ARG A 266 35.35 34.35 -2.98
#